data_AF-Q2NTG4-F1
#
_entry.id   AF-Q2NTG4-F1
#
_cell.length_a   1.000
_cell.length_b   1.000
_cell.length_c   1.000
_cell.angle_alpha   90.00
_cell.angle_beta   90.00
_cell.angle_gamma   90.00
#
_symmetry.space_group_name_H-M   'P 1'
#
loop_
_entity.id
_entity.type
_entity.pdbx_description
1 polymer ?
#
loop_
_entity_poly.entity_id
_entity_poly.type
_entity_poly.pdbx_seq_one_letter_code
_entity_poly.pdbx_strand_id
1 'polypeptide(L)'
;MSYTPINTDMRSSVDPTLPVTSTSAAAAVTTSGYDSDPFIKMIVSLSALAQLMQEALSLINDKMQSANLRARSTKDMANRMDKVIADISKDDEKAKRSVPTAVYTYMKENGILVDGKKIEDYLDKNPSKGLNKGELTLVQASLDNSFNADTDLLKQTQIQFEMKVNTYQASFSGAKSYIDKRGQLLNDIVRI
;
A
#
# COMPACT_ATOMS: atom_id res chain seq x y z
N MET A 1 -23.84 0.85 23.47
CA MET A 1 -22.64 0.68 22.62
C MET A 1 -22.59 1.85 21.66
N SER A 2 -21.91 2.93 22.03
CA SER A 2 -21.81 4.16 21.24
C SER A 2 -20.46 4.16 20.53
N TYR A 3 -20.48 3.89 19.23
CA TYR A 3 -19.36 4.18 18.35
C TYR A 3 -19.27 5.70 18.17
N THR A 4 -18.22 6.30 18.70
CA THR A 4 -17.84 7.67 18.35
C THR A 4 -17.11 7.61 16.99
N PRO A 5 -17.51 8.39 15.97
CA PRO A 5 -16.77 8.43 14.73
C PRO A 5 -15.40 9.09 14.96
N ILE A 6 -14.36 8.50 14.36
CA ILE A 6 -13.00 9.03 14.38
C ILE A 6 -13.01 10.37 13.65
N ASN A 7 -12.56 11.41 14.35
CA ASN A 7 -12.56 12.79 13.90
C ASN A 7 -11.60 12.98 12.70
N THR A 8 -12.14 13.50 11.59
CA THR A 8 -11.47 13.66 10.29
C THR A 8 -10.38 14.75 10.27
N ASP A 9 -10.24 15.52 11.36
CA ASP A 9 -9.38 16.70 11.43
C ASP A 9 -7.90 16.42 11.78
N MET A 10 -7.47 15.16 11.95
CA MET A 10 -6.03 14.84 12.13
C MET A 10 -5.27 14.65 10.80
N ARG A 11 -5.88 14.99 9.66
CA ARG A 11 -5.28 14.80 8.33
C ARG A 11 -4.24 15.86 7.89
N SER A 12 -3.91 16.86 8.71
CA SER A 12 -3.11 18.02 8.23
C SER A 12 -1.73 18.27 8.86
N SER A 13 -1.26 17.49 9.84
CA SER A 13 0.06 17.74 10.48
C SER A 13 1.15 16.71 10.17
N VAL A 14 0.91 15.78 9.25
CA VAL A 14 1.92 14.78 8.88
C VAL A 14 2.73 15.33 7.71
N ASP A 15 3.70 16.19 8.00
CA ASP A 15 4.93 16.24 7.21
C ASP A 15 5.92 15.27 7.87
N PRO A 16 5.98 14.00 7.45
CA PRO A 16 6.96 13.08 7.96
C PRO A 16 8.18 13.26 7.08
N THR A 17 9.03 14.25 7.38
CA THR A 17 10.39 14.24 6.85
C THR A 17 11.08 13.00 7.43
N LEU A 18 10.92 11.86 6.74
CA LEU A 18 11.69 10.67 6.93
C LEU A 18 13.14 11.03 6.58
N PRO A 19 14.14 10.75 7.44
CA PRO A 19 15.53 10.79 7.00
C PRO A 19 15.72 9.65 5.99
N VAL A 20 15.53 9.97 4.70
CA VAL A 20 15.99 9.18 3.57
C VAL A 20 17.51 9.32 3.47
N THR A 21 18.23 8.58 4.30
CA THR A 21 19.64 8.30 4.00
C THR A 21 19.77 6.83 3.67
N SER A 22 19.73 6.57 2.37
CA SER A 22 20.21 5.36 1.73
C SER A 22 21.65 5.10 2.15
N THR A 23 21.90 4.15 3.03
CA THR A 23 23.09 3.30 2.95
C THR A 23 22.75 1.95 3.55
N SER A 24 22.61 0.98 2.66
CA SER A 24 22.67 -0.43 2.97
C SER A 24 24.00 -0.74 3.66
N ALA A 25 23.95 -0.91 4.97
CA ALA A 25 24.83 -1.82 5.65
C ALA A 25 23.99 -2.40 6.77
N ALA A 26 23.56 -3.64 6.61
CA ALA A 26 23.41 -4.50 7.76
C ALA A 26 24.78 -4.49 8.45
N ALA A 27 24.99 -3.52 9.35
CA ALA A 27 26.03 -3.61 10.33
C ALA A 27 25.64 -4.86 11.10
N ALA A 28 26.26 -5.98 10.74
CA ALA A 28 26.34 -7.12 11.62
C ALA A 28 26.83 -6.53 12.93
N VAL A 29 25.91 -6.36 13.88
CA VAL A 29 26.29 -5.98 15.24
C VAL A 29 27.05 -7.18 15.75
N THR A 30 28.36 -7.19 15.49
CA THR A 30 29.28 -8.19 15.99
C THR A 30 29.24 -8.07 17.51
N THR A 31 28.60 -9.05 18.12
CA THR A 31 28.43 -9.21 19.58
C THR A 31 29.74 -9.47 20.33
N SER A 32 30.89 -9.46 19.64
CA SER A 32 32.18 -9.96 20.12
C SER A 32 32.88 -9.14 21.21
N GLY A 33 32.24 -8.12 21.78
CA GLY A 33 32.78 -7.35 22.92
C GLY A 33 31.75 -6.88 23.95
N TYR A 34 30.47 -7.23 23.76
CA TYR A 34 29.33 -6.71 24.54
C TYR A 34 28.64 -7.77 25.39
N ASP A 35 29.28 -8.91 25.62
CA ASP A 35 28.58 -10.11 26.08
C ASP A 35 28.14 -10.08 27.57
N SER A 36 28.53 -9.05 28.33
CA SER A 36 28.24 -8.94 29.77
C SER A 36 27.43 -7.70 30.21
N ASP A 37 27.25 -6.66 29.39
CA ASP A 37 26.45 -5.47 29.78
C ASP A 37 24.98 -5.62 29.33
N PRO A 38 24.04 -5.91 30.24
CA PRO A 38 22.63 -6.08 29.90
C PRO A 38 21.99 -4.80 29.31
N PHE A 39 22.51 -3.60 29.64
CA PHE A 39 22.00 -2.35 29.10
C PHE A 39 22.40 -2.18 27.63
N ILE A 40 23.64 -2.50 27.27
CA ILE A 40 24.06 -2.40 25.87
C ILE A 40 23.37 -3.46 25.02
N LYS A 41 23.21 -4.69 25.52
CA LYS A 41 22.42 -5.72 24.85
C LYS A 41 20.99 -5.27 24.56
N MET A 42 20.36 -4.56 25.51
CA MET A 42 19.00 -4.04 25.34
C MET A 42 18.92 -2.86 24.36
N ILE A 43 19.88 -1.93 24.38
CA ILE A 43 19.94 -0.81 23.43
C ILE A 43 20.13 -1.33 22.00
N VAL A 44 21.04 -2.29 21.81
CA VAL A 44 21.29 -2.94 20.52
C VAL A 44 20.04 -3.66 20.01
N SER A 45 19.35 -4.42 20.86
CA SER A 45 18.16 -5.17 20.44
C SER A 45 16.99 -4.27 20.06
N LEU A 46 16.75 -3.18 20.81
CA LEU A 46 15.72 -2.19 20.48
C LEU A 46 16.05 -1.42 19.19
N SER A 47 17.33 -1.12 18.97
CA SER A 47 17.78 -0.45 17.75
C SER A 47 17.62 -1.37 16.52
N ALA A 48 17.95 -2.66 16.64
CA ALA A 48 17.72 -3.65 15.59
C ALA A 48 16.23 -3.81 15.26
N LEU A 49 15.36 -3.78 16.27
CA LEU A 49 13.92 -3.80 16.09
C LEU A 49 13.41 -2.54 15.35
N ALA A 50 13.93 -1.36 15.70
CA ALA A 50 13.59 -0.11 15.02
C ALA A 50 14.02 -0.13 13.54
N GLN A 51 15.21 -0.67 13.24
CA GLN A 51 15.72 -0.86 11.88
C GLN A 51 14.79 -1.76 11.05
N LEU A 52 14.40 -2.92 11.60
CA LEU A 52 13.47 -3.84 10.96
C LEU A 52 12.10 -3.17 10.69
N MET A 53 11.62 -2.36 11.62
CA MET A 53 10.37 -1.62 11.42
C MET A 53 10.48 -0.54 10.36
N GLN A 54 11.62 0.13 10.24
CA GLN A 54 11.87 1.09 9.18
C GLN A 54 11.85 0.42 7.80
N GLU A 55 12.47 -0.75 7.65
CA GLU A 55 12.41 -1.55 6.42
C GLU A 55 10.96 -1.97 6.11
N ALA A 56 10.22 -2.44 7.10
CA ALA A 56 8.81 -2.79 6.95
C ALA A 56 7.95 -1.57 6.54
N LEU A 57 8.24 -0.39 7.09
CA LEU A 57 7.56 0.86 6.72
C LEU A 57 7.83 1.26 5.28
N SER A 58 9.08 1.12 4.80
CA SER A 58 9.42 1.36 3.40
C SER A 58 8.62 0.43 2.48
N LEU A 59 8.59 -0.87 2.77
CA LEU A 59 7.85 -1.85 1.98
C LEU A 59 6.34 -1.55 1.94
N ILE A 60 5.76 -1.18 3.08
CA ILE A 60 4.34 -0.83 3.17
C ILE A 60 4.06 0.45 2.38
N ASN A 61 4.94 1.43 2.43
CA ASN A 61 4.83 2.66 1.64
C ASN A 61 4.88 2.38 0.13
N ASP A 62 5.82 1.54 -0.33
CA ASP A 62 5.91 1.13 -1.73
C ASP A 62 4.65 0.41 -2.21
N LYS A 63 4.12 -0.49 -1.36
CA LYS A 63 2.85 -1.18 -1.60
C LYS A 63 1.68 -0.20 -1.67
N MET A 64 1.65 0.80 -0.79
CA MET A 64 0.60 1.84 -0.76
C MET A 64 0.62 2.69 -2.04
N GLN A 65 1.80 3.10 -2.50
CA GLN A 65 1.96 3.85 -3.75
C GLN A 65 1.53 3.02 -4.95
N SER A 66 1.97 1.77 -5.01
CA SER A 66 1.61 0.83 -6.08
C SER A 66 0.09 0.60 -6.13
N ALA A 67 -0.55 0.37 -4.98
CA ALA A 67 -2.00 0.20 -4.89
C ALA A 67 -2.76 1.46 -5.32
N ASN A 68 -2.29 2.65 -4.94
CA ASN A 68 -2.89 3.93 -5.34
C ASN A 68 -2.79 4.15 -6.87
N LEU A 69 -1.62 3.91 -7.47
CA LEU A 69 -1.43 4.02 -8.91
C LEU A 69 -2.31 3.03 -9.68
N ARG A 70 -2.40 1.79 -9.19
CA ARG A 70 -3.27 0.76 -9.76
C ARG A 70 -4.74 1.16 -9.65
N ALA A 71 -5.23 1.59 -8.48
CA ALA A 71 -6.61 2.04 -8.29
C ALA A 71 -6.98 3.19 -9.24
N ARG A 72 -6.10 4.20 -9.38
CA ARG A 72 -6.31 5.32 -10.31
C ARG A 72 -6.38 4.84 -11.76
N SER A 73 -5.46 3.97 -12.17
CA SER A 73 -5.40 3.43 -13.53
C SER A 73 -6.62 2.56 -13.83
N THR A 74 -7.00 1.67 -12.91
CA THR A 74 -8.20 0.83 -13.02
C THR A 74 -9.45 1.70 -13.16
N LYS A 75 -9.56 2.78 -12.38
CA LYS A 75 -10.71 3.69 -12.48
C LYS A 75 -10.76 4.45 -13.80
N ASP A 76 -9.61 4.90 -14.31
CA ASP A 76 -9.55 5.52 -15.64
C ASP A 76 -10.02 4.55 -16.73
N MET A 77 -9.59 3.28 -16.67
CA MET A 77 -10.07 2.25 -17.62
C MET A 77 -11.57 1.99 -17.50
N ALA A 78 -12.11 1.93 -16.28
CA ALA A 78 -13.56 1.79 -16.06
C ALA A 78 -14.33 2.97 -16.65
N ASN A 79 -13.84 4.20 -16.47
CA ASN A 79 -14.45 5.41 -17.04
C ASN A 79 -14.37 5.43 -18.58
N ARG A 80 -13.31 4.88 -19.18
CA ARG A 80 -13.22 4.72 -20.64
C ARG A 80 -14.27 3.73 -21.16
N MET A 81 -14.51 2.63 -20.43
CA MET A 81 -15.59 1.70 -20.75
C MET A 81 -16.96 2.34 -20.62
N ASP A 82 -17.18 3.11 -19.56
CA ASP A 82 -18.43 3.84 -19.34
C ASP A 82 -18.78 4.76 -20.51
N LYS A 83 -17.79 5.47 -21.07
CA LYS A 83 -17.96 6.29 -22.28
C LYS A 83 -18.40 5.46 -23.50
N VAL A 84 -17.76 4.31 -23.73
CA VAL A 84 -18.14 3.41 -24.85
C VAL A 84 -19.55 2.87 -24.67
N ILE A 85 -19.94 2.54 -23.43
CA ILE A 85 -21.29 2.07 -23.07
C ILE A 85 -22.31 3.20 -23.25
N ALA A 86 -21.96 4.44 -22.91
CA ALA A 86 -22.82 5.59 -23.15
C ALA A 86 -23.02 5.86 -24.65
N ASP A 87 -21.97 5.71 -25.46
CA ASP A 87 -22.05 5.92 -26.91
C ASP A 87 -22.84 4.81 -27.61
N ILE A 88 -22.60 3.54 -27.29
CA ILE A 88 -23.38 2.43 -27.86
C ILE A 88 -24.85 2.46 -27.39
N SER A 89 -25.15 3.11 -26.25
CA SER A 89 -26.52 3.28 -25.79
C SER A 89 -27.33 4.30 -26.60
N LYS A 90 -26.67 5.12 -27.42
CA LYS A 90 -27.33 6.05 -28.36
C LYS A 90 -27.61 5.39 -29.71
N ASP A 91 -26.95 4.28 -30.00
CA ASP A 91 -27.10 3.51 -31.22
C ASP A 91 -28.25 2.48 -31.09
N ASP A 92 -28.54 1.76 -32.19
CA ASP A 92 -29.52 0.66 -32.18
C ASP A 92 -29.14 -0.46 -31.20
N GLU A 93 -30.14 -1.23 -30.75
CA GLU A 93 -29.98 -2.34 -29.79
C GLU A 93 -29.00 -3.44 -30.27
N LYS A 94 -28.75 -3.51 -31.58
CA LYS A 94 -27.80 -4.45 -32.22
C LYS A 94 -26.41 -3.86 -32.46
N ALA A 95 -26.17 -2.61 -32.07
CA ALA A 95 -24.88 -1.97 -32.21
C ALA A 95 -23.81 -2.75 -31.44
N LYS A 96 -22.59 -2.74 -32.00
CA LYS A 96 -21.42 -3.39 -31.40
C LYS A 96 -20.26 -2.42 -31.42
N ARG A 97 -19.52 -2.37 -30.31
CA ARG A 97 -18.30 -1.57 -30.17
C ARG A 97 -17.19 -2.43 -29.59
N SER A 98 -15.97 -2.20 -30.04
CA SER A 98 -14.80 -2.88 -29.49
C SER A 98 -14.41 -2.27 -28.14
N VAL A 99 -13.81 -3.10 -27.28
CA VAL A 99 -13.12 -2.61 -26.08
C VAL A 99 -11.98 -1.69 -26.51
N PRO A 100 -11.79 -0.50 -25.89
CA PRO A 100 -10.66 0.36 -26.20
C PRO A 100 -9.33 -0.38 -26.00
N THR A 101 -8.37 -0.20 -26.90
CA THR A 101 -7.08 -0.90 -26.86
C THR A 101 -6.37 -0.73 -25.52
N ALA A 102 -6.41 0.47 -24.93
CA ALA A 102 -5.84 0.74 -23.61
C ALA A 102 -6.47 -0.14 -22.50
N VAL A 103 -7.79 -0.34 -22.54
CA VAL A 103 -8.50 -1.17 -21.57
C VAL A 103 -8.13 -2.64 -21.76
N TYR A 104 -8.12 -3.12 -23.01
CA TYR A 104 -7.72 -4.49 -23.34
C TYR A 104 -6.31 -4.82 -22.82
N THR A 105 -5.33 -3.96 -23.13
CA THR A 105 -3.94 -4.13 -22.68
C THR A 105 -3.86 -4.12 -21.17
N TYR A 106 -4.51 -3.14 -20.52
CA TYR A 106 -4.49 -3.02 -19.06
C TYR A 106 -5.07 -4.26 -18.37
N MET A 107 -6.22 -4.76 -18.82
CA MET A 107 -6.86 -5.94 -18.25
C MET A 107 -6.00 -7.20 -18.44
N LYS A 108 -5.34 -7.33 -19.59
CA LYS A 108 -4.41 -8.43 -19.87
C LYS A 108 -3.19 -8.39 -18.95
N GLU A 109 -2.54 -7.24 -18.84
CA GLU A 109 -1.32 -7.07 -18.03
C GLU A 109 -1.59 -7.21 -16.53
N ASN A 110 -2.75 -6.76 -16.06
CA ASN A 110 -3.11 -6.80 -14.64
C ASN A 110 -3.92 -8.05 -14.26
N GLY A 111 -4.10 -9.00 -15.18
CA GLY A 111 -4.80 -10.26 -14.91
C GLY A 111 -6.26 -10.10 -14.50
N ILE A 112 -6.93 -9.04 -14.97
CA ILE A 112 -8.33 -8.78 -14.64
C ILE A 112 -9.22 -9.69 -15.49
N LEU A 113 -10.03 -10.52 -14.82
CA LEU A 113 -10.92 -11.49 -15.46
C LEU A 113 -12.29 -10.87 -15.75
N VAL A 114 -12.86 -11.23 -16.91
CA VAL A 114 -14.23 -10.90 -17.31
C VAL A 114 -15.03 -12.19 -17.31
N ASP A 115 -16.06 -12.26 -16.47
CA ASP A 115 -16.90 -13.47 -16.32
C ASP A 115 -16.06 -14.74 -16.09
N GLY A 116 -15.04 -14.64 -15.24
CA GLY A 116 -14.11 -15.74 -14.94
C GLY A 116 -13.09 -16.08 -16.03
N LYS A 117 -13.08 -15.37 -17.16
CA LYS A 117 -12.17 -15.60 -18.30
C LYS A 117 -11.16 -14.47 -18.46
N LYS A 118 -10.01 -14.75 -19.04
CA LYS A 118 -9.08 -13.69 -19.46
C LYS A 118 -9.73 -12.85 -20.56
N ILE A 119 -9.38 -11.56 -20.63
CA ILE A 119 -9.93 -10.66 -21.66
C ILE A 119 -9.67 -11.17 -23.08
N GLU A 120 -8.55 -11.87 -23.30
CA GLU A 120 -8.21 -12.49 -24.57
C GLU A 120 -9.20 -13.60 -24.95
N ASP A 121 -9.53 -14.47 -24.00
CA ASP A 121 -10.47 -15.57 -24.20
C ASP A 121 -11.91 -15.07 -24.30
N TYR A 122 -12.25 -14.02 -23.55
CA TYR A 122 -13.55 -13.36 -23.61
C TYR A 122 -13.82 -12.74 -25.00
N LEU A 123 -12.77 -12.26 -25.66
CA LEU A 123 -12.84 -11.67 -27.00
C LEU A 123 -12.55 -12.68 -28.14
N ASP A 124 -12.56 -13.99 -27.86
CA ASP A 124 -12.20 -15.05 -28.82
C ASP A 124 -10.85 -14.79 -29.53
N LYS A 125 -9.88 -14.24 -28.80
CA LYS A 125 -8.54 -13.84 -29.28
C LYS A 125 -8.57 -12.76 -30.38
N ASN A 126 -9.70 -12.07 -30.57
CA ASN A 126 -9.83 -10.95 -31.48
C ASN A 126 -10.02 -9.64 -30.70
N PRO A 127 -8.97 -8.82 -30.50
CA PRO A 127 -9.07 -7.58 -29.72
C PRO A 127 -9.99 -6.52 -30.35
N SER A 128 -10.28 -6.64 -31.65
CA SER A 128 -11.19 -5.76 -32.37
C SER A 128 -12.62 -6.29 -32.42
N LYS A 129 -12.92 -7.40 -31.73
CA LYS A 129 -14.27 -7.97 -31.67
C LYS A 129 -15.23 -6.94 -31.10
N GLY A 130 -16.26 -6.62 -31.88
CA GLY A 130 -17.36 -5.78 -31.41
C GLY A 130 -18.20 -6.53 -30.38
N LEU A 131 -18.36 -5.92 -29.22
CA LEU A 131 -19.21 -6.38 -28.12
C LEU A 131 -20.51 -5.58 -28.08
N ASN A 132 -21.59 -6.22 -27.69
CA ASN A 132 -22.86 -5.55 -27.42
C ASN A 132 -22.81 -4.80 -26.07
N LYS A 133 -23.83 -4.00 -25.79
CA LYS A 133 -23.91 -3.21 -24.55
C LYS A 133 -23.77 -4.06 -23.29
N GLY A 134 -24.44 -5.20 -23.20
CA GLY A 134 -24.37 -6.08 -22.04
C GLY A 134 -22.97 -6.65 -21.79
N GLU A 135 -22.30 -7.07 -22.86
CA GLU A 135 -20.92 -7.56 -22.81
C GLU A 135 -19.93 -6.46 -22.38
N LEU A 136 -20.09 -5.24 -22.88
CA LEU A 136 -19.27 -4.10 -22.45
C LEU A 136 -19.50 -3.75 -20.97
N THR A 137 -20.74 -3.85 -20.50
CA THR A 137 -21.07 -3.66 -19.07
C THR A 137 -20.40 -4.71 -18.19
N LEU A 138 -20.25 -5.95 -18.65
CA LEU A 138 -19.49 -6.97 -17.91
C LEU A 138 -18.01 -6.62 -17.79
N VAL A 139 -17.40 -6.10 -18.87
CA VAL A 139 -16.02 -5.61 -18.86
C VAL A 139 -15.87 -4.44 -17.87
N GLN A 140 -16.81 -3.48 -17.87
CA GLN A 140 -16.83 -2.39 -16.89
C GLN A 140 -16.96 -2.91 -15.45
N ALA A 141 -17.89 -3.83 -15.20
CA ALA A 141 -18.11 -4.41 -13.88
C ALA A 141 -16.85 -5.11 -13.34
N SER A 142 -16.12 -5.83 -14.20
CA SER A 142 -14.82 -6.42 -13.82
C SER A 142 -13.78 -5.38 -13.42
N LEU A 143 -13.71 -4.24 -14.13
CA LEU A 143 -12.81 -3.13 -13.77
C LEU A 143 -13.23 -2.47 -12.45
N ASP A 144 -14.51 -2.21 -12.25
CA ASP A 144 -15.01 -1.63 -10.99
C ASP A 144 -14.79 -2.58 -9.81
N ASN A 145 -14.95 -3.88 -10.00
CA ASN A 145 -14.60 -4.89 -8.99
C ASN A 145 -13.10 -4.87 -8.66
N SER A 146 -12.23 -4.80 -9.66
CA SER A 146 -10.78 -4.66 -9.44
C SER A 146 -10.45 -3.35 -8.73
N PHE A 147 -11.12 -2.24 -9.08
CA PHE A 147 -10.93 -0.94 -8.44
C PHE A 147 -11.32 -0.97 -6.95
N ASN A 148 -12.44 -1.62 -6.63
CA ASN A 148 -12.87 -1.79 -5.24
C ASN A 148 -11.85 -2.63 -4.46
N ALA A 149 -11.35 -3.72 -5.04
CA ALA A 149 -10.30 -4.52 -4.44
C ALA A 149 -9.00 -3.72 -4.21
N ASP A 150 -8.58 -2.90 -5.18
CA ASP A 150 -7.41 -2.02 -5.05
C ASP A 150 -7.60 -0.95 -3.97
N THR A 151 -8.81 -0.38 -3.87
CA THR A 151 -9.17 0.61 -2.85
C THR A 151 -9.18 -0.02 -1.45
N ASP A 152 -9.66 -1.25 -1.31
CA ASP A 152 -9.64 -1.97 -0.04
C ASP A 152 -8.22 -2.36 0.37
N LEU A 153 -7.38 -2.75 -0.59
CA LEU A 153 -5.95 -2.96 -0.35
C LEU A 153 -5.28 -1.66 0.12
N LEU A 154 -5.62 -0.52 -0.47
CA LEU A 154 -5.09 0.79 -0.07
C LEU A 154 -5.46 1.10 1.38
N LYS A 155 -6.75 0.94 1.76
CA LYS A 155 -7.21 1.11 3.15
C LYS A 155 -6.47 0.18 4.11
N GLN A 156 -6.35 -1.11 3.75
CA GLN A 156 -5.63 -2.09 4.56
C GLN A 156 -4.16 -1.69 4.75
N THR A 157 -3.52 -1.22 3.69
CA THR A 157 -2.11 -0.82 3.71
C THR A 157 -1.91 0.45 4.54
N GLN A 158 -2.83 1.41 4.48
CA GLN A 158 -2.82 2.60 5.34
C GLN A 158 -2.91 2.23 6.83
N ILE A 159 -3.83 1.32 7.21
CA ILE A 159 -3.94 0.85 8.59
C ILE A 159 -2.63 0.18 9.05
N GLN A 160 -2.06 -0.68 8.20
CA GLN A 160 -0.77 -1.32 8.51
C GLN A 160 0.36 -0.31 8.67
N PHE A 161 0.38 0.74 7.84
CA PHE A 161 1.34 1.83 7.95
C PHE A 161 1.22 2.54 9.29
N GLU A 162 0.01 2.97 9.69
CA GLU A 162 -0.23 3.64 10.97
C GLU A 162 0.17 2.76 12.17
N MET A 163 -0.21 1.48 12.16
CA MET A 163 0.20 0.54 13.21
C MET A 163 1.73 0.42 13.31
N LYS A 164 2.42 0.36 12.18
CA LYS A 164 3.89 0.23 12.15
C LYS A 164 4.58 1.52 12.58
N VAL A 165 4.08 2.69 12.19
CA VAL A 165 4.60 3.98 12.67
C VAL A 165 4.44 4.08 14.19
N ASN A 166 3.26 3.76 14.72
CA ASN A 166 3.02 3.78 16.16
C ASN A 166 3.94 2.81 16.91
N THR A 167 4.13 1.60 16.37
CA THR A 167 5.04 0.60 16.98
C THR A 167 6.49 1.07 16.93
N TYR A 168 6.93 1.66 15.81
CA TYR A 168 8.27 2.23 15.65
C TYR A 168 8.55 3.33 16.67
N GLN A 169 7.62 4.29 16.80
CA GLN A 169 7.75 5.39 17.76
C GLN A 169 7.79 4.91 19.22
N ALA A 170 7.00 3.87 19.55
CA ALA A 170 7.03 3.25 20.86
C ALA A 170 8.39 2.59 21.15
N SER A 171 8.96 1.83 20.20
CA SER A 171 10.26 1.19 20.37
C SER A 171 11.41 2.20 20.47
N PHE A 172 11.40 3.24 19.65
CA PHE A 172 12.40 4.31 19.71
C PHE A 172 12.34 5.05 21.05
N SER A 173 11.14 5.42 21.51
CA SER A 173 10.93 6.07 22.81
C SER A 173 11.37 5.16 23.96
N GLY A 174 11.10 3.86 23.86
CA GLY A 174 11.61 2.86 24.79
C GLY A 174 13.13 2.88 24.86
N ALA A 175 13.81 2.80 23.72
CA ALA A 175 15.28 2.85 23.64
C ALA A 175 15.83 4.14 24.26
N LYS A 176 15.24 5.30 23.94
CA LYS A 176 15.61 6.59 24.53
C LYS A 176 15.46 6.58 26.05
N SER A 177 14.33 6.08 26.57
CA SER A 177 14.10 5.98 28.02
C SER A 177 15.15 5.12 28.71
N TYR A 178 15.60 4.02 28.10
CA TYR A 178 16.67 3.18 28.65
C TYR A 178 18.02 3.89 28.66
N ILE A 179 18.36 4.63 27.61
CA ILE A 179 19.57 5.45 27.54
C ILE A 179 19.55 6.53 28.63
N ASP A 180 18.43 7.25 28.76
CA ASP A 180 18.24 8.30 29.75
C ASP A 180 18.39 7.77 31.19
N LYS A 181 17.77 6.61 31.49
CA LYS A 181 17.91 5.94 32.81
C LYS A 181 19.35 5.53 33.09
N ARG A 182 20.09 5.00 32.11
CA ARG A 182 21.51 4.67 32.28
C ARG A 182 22.34 5.94 32.55
N GLY A 183 22.06 7.04 31.84
CA GLY A 183 22.74 8.32 32.05
C GLY A 183 22.51 8.88 33.46
N GLN A 184 21.28 8.80 33.98
CA GLN A 184 20.96 9.17 35.36
C GLN A 184 21.70 8.30 36.36
N LEU A 185 21.65 6.97 36.23
CA LEU A 185 22.36 6.04 37.12
C LEU A 185 23.86 6.32 37.19
N LEU A 186 24.50 6.60 36.05
CA LEU A 186 25.93 6.94 36.02
C LEU A 186 26.22 8.28 36.72
N ASN A 187 25.37 9.29 36.54
CA ASN A 187 25.52 10.58 37.19
C ASN A 187 25.34 10.47 38.72
N ASP A 188 24.36 9.69 39.16
CA ASP A 188 24.08 9.46 40.58
C ASP A 188 25.23 8.72 41.28
N ILE A 189 25.89 7.77 40.60
CA ILE A 189 27.08 7.07 41.15
C ILE A 189 28.29 8.00 41.26
N VAL A 190 28.51 8.89 40.28
CA VAL A 190 29.68 9.80 40.25
C VAL A 190 29.55 10.95 41.25
N ARG A 191 28.34 11.24 41.74
CA ARG A 191 28.06 12.30 42.73
C ARG A 191 28.15 11.85 44.20
N ILE A 192 28.44 10.57 44.46
CA ILE A 192 28.70 10.00 45.81
C ILE A 192 30.20 10.01 46.05
#